data_AF-A0A661HPT2-F1
#
_entry.id   AF-A0A661HPT2-F1
#
_cell.length_a   1.000
_cell.length_b   1.000
_cell.length_c   1.000
_cell.angle_alpha   90.00
_cell.angle_beta   90.00
_cell.angle_gamma   90.00
#
_symmetry.space_group_name_H-M   'P 1'
#
loop_
_entity.id
_entity.type
_entity.pdbx_description
1 polymer ?
#
loop_
_entity_poly.entity_id
_entity_poly.type
_entity_poly.pdbx_seq_one_letter_code
_entity_poly.pdbx_strand_id
1 'polypeptide(L)'
;MKKQHFLIATFLYAVAVLYLVSTAPISPHEAKYFYTSHDIVAKFMHWGDSIIANLFGLRMFFVVFGFISILFFYEFSRRYFPKREDAYLATFIFMLLPGIVTGSALANVAIIVLPLVLLFVLLYEKDHFILLPFIMLALFFIHEASIIFFIALLLYGIIHKDKKLSIFSAAFLFAFIYLTKGIEIGGRPSGHFVEIFGLYAAVFSPLVFFYFFYTMYRIFL
;
A
#
# COMPACT_ATOMS: atom_id res chain seq x y z
N MET A 1 -17.45 9.34 -14.03
CA MET A 1 -17.02 10.72 -13.69
C MET A 1 -16.35 11.39 -14.90
N LYS A 2 -16.66 12.66 -15.23
CA LYS A 2 -16.02 13.35 -16.37
C LYS A 2 -14.56 13.72 -16.04
N LYS A 3 -13.70 13.77 -17.08
CA LYS A 3 -12.25 14.09 -16.94
C LYS A 3 -11.96 15.38 -16.17
N GLN A 4 -12.73 16.45 -16.40
CA GLN A 4 -12.55 17.72 -15.70
C GLN A 4 -12.71 17.58 -14.17
N HIS A 5 -13.72 16.83 -13.74
CA HIS A 5 -13.99 16.59 -12.31
C HIS A 5 -12.88 15.72 -11.70
N PHE A 6 -12.37 14.74 -12.44
CA PHE A 6 -11.22 13.94 -12.00
C PHE A 6 -9.98 14.81 -11.78
N LEU A 7 -9.65 15.71 -12.71
CA LEU A 7 -8.50 16.59 -12.58
C LEU A 7 -8.63 17.55 -11.39
N ILE A 8 -9.81 18.12 -11.18
CA ILE A 8 -10.09 18.95 -10.01
C ILE A 8 -9.96 18.13 -8.73
N ALA A 9 -10.49 16.91 -8.69
CA ALA A 9 -10.38 16.03 -7.54
C ALA A 9 -8.93 15.65 -7.22
N THR A 10 -8.12 15.32 -8.23
CA THR A 10 -6.69 15.03 -8.04
C THR A 10 -5.93 16.25 -7.55
N PHE A 11 -6.26 17.45 -8.04
CA PHE A 11 -5.68 18.70 -7.55
C PHE A 11 -6.03 18.95 -6.07
N LEU A 12 -7.31 18.81 -5.71
CA LEU A 12 -7.77 18.95 -4.32
C LEU A 12 -7.12 17.90 -3.40
N TYR A 13 -7.00 16.65 -3.86
CA TYR A 13 -6.29 15.60 -3.15
C TYR A 13 -4.83 15.99 -2.90
N ALA A 14 -4.15 16.52 -3.93
CA ALA A 14 -2.77 16.93 -3.78
C ALA A 14 -2.61 18.05 -2.76
N VAL A 15 -3.47 19.07 -2.82
CA VAL A 15 -3.49 20.15 -1.82
C VAL A 15 -3.74 19.58 -0.41
N ALA A 16 -4.69 18.67 -0.26
CA ALA A 16 -5.01 18.06 1.03
C ALA A 16 -3.83 17.25 1.61
N VAL A 17 -3.17 16.43 0.79
CA VAL A 17 -1.98 15.66 1.22
C VAL A 17 -0.83 16.60 1.59
N LEU A 18 -0.54 17.61 0.77
CA LEU A 18 0.53 18.57 1.05
C LEU A 18 0.25 19.39 2.32
N TYR A 19 -1.01 19.75 2.55
CA TYR A 19 -1.44 20.40 3.77
C TYR A 19 -1.21 19.48 4.98
N LEU A 20 -1.70 18.23 4.93
CA LEU A 20 -1.52 17.26 6.00
C LEU A 20 -0.05 17.03 6.33
N VAL A 21 0.80 16.86 5.31
CA VAL A 21 2.24 16.66 5.49
C VAL A 21 2.88 17.84 6.23
N SER A 22 2.44 19.07 5.93
CA SER A 22 3.01 20.30 6.48
C SER A 22 2.50 20.60 7.89
N THR A 23 1.27 20.21 8.23
CA THR A 23 0.63 20.54 9.52
C THR A 23 0.64 19.40 10.53
N ALA A 24 0.67 18.14 10.07
CA ALA A 24 0.57 17.00 10.98
C ALA A 24 1.86 16.87 11.80
N PRO A 25 1.77 16.78 13.14
CA PRO A 25 2.93 16.58 13.98
C PRO A 25 3.60 15.24 13.68
N ILE A 26 4.87 15.11 14.08
CA ILE A 26 5.60 13.85 13.98
C ILE A 26 4.96 12.84 14.94
N SER A 27 4.46 11.74 14.40
CA SER A 27 3.90 10.68 15.23
C SER A 27 5.00 9.91 15.98
N PRO A 28 4.69 9.25 17.12
CA PRO A 28 5.64 8.40 17.82
C PRO A 28 6.26 7.31 16.92
N HIS A 29 5.48 6.80 15.96
CA HIS A 29 5.96 5.83 14.98
C HIS A 29 7.01 6.41 14.03
N GLU A 30 6.78 7.62 13.50
CA GLU A 30 7.74 8.30 12.63
C GLU A 30 9.01 8.71 13.38
N ALA A 31 8.88 9.16 14.63
CA ALA A 31 10.02 9.47 15.48
C ALA A 31 10.89 8.22 15.72
N LYS A 32 10.27 7.06 15.97
CA LYS A 32 10.99 5.79 16.09
C LYS A 32 11.76 5.44 14.81
N TYR A 33 11.13 5.62 13.64
CA TYR A 33 11.82 5.39 12.36
C TYR A 33 13.00 6.33 12.19
N PHE A 34 12.84 7.62 12.48
CA PHE A 34 13.87 8.63 12.24
C PHE A 34 15.06 8.55 13.22
N TYR A 35 14.82 8.25 14.49
CA TYR A 35 15.88 8.31 15.52
C TYR A 35 16.52 6.97 15.86
N THR A 36 15.84 5.85 15.57
CA THR A 36 16.27 4.53 16.08
C THR A 36 16.41 3.47 14.99
N SER A 37 15.55 3.50 13.96
CA SER A 37 15.58 2.51 12.89
C SER A 37 16.65 2.81 11.84
N HIS A 38 17.18 1.76 11.21
CA HIS A 38 18.09 1.83 10.07
C HIS A 38 17.43 1.31 8.77
N ASP A 39 16.10 1.23 8.79
CA ASP A 39 15.28 0.68 7.72
C ASP A 39 15.22 1.62 6.51
N ILE A 40 14.66 1.13 5.40
CA ILE A 40 14.51 1.92 4.18
C ILE A 40 13.67 3.19 4.40
N VAL A 41 12.68 3.13 5.31
CA VAL A 41 11.86 4.27 5.73
C VAL A 41 12.75 5.36 6.34
N ALA A 42 13.62 5.01 7.29
CA ALA A 42 14.54 5.95 7.94
C ALA A 42 15.49 6.60 6.93
N LYS A 43 16.04 5.81 6.00
CA LYS A 43 16.91 6.32 4.92
C LYS A 43 16.19 7.36 4.05
N PHE A 44 14.96 7.08 3.64
CA PHE A 44 14.17 8.06 2.88
C PHE A 44 13.82 9.31 3.69
N MET A 45 13.53 9.17 4.99
CA MET A 45 13.28 10.33 5.85
C MET A 45 14.53 11.22 5.99
N HIS A 46 15.72 10.65 6.22
CA HIS A 46 16.97 11.40 6.30
C HIS A 46 17.37 12.04 4.98
N TRP A 47 17.16 11.35 3.85
CA TRP A 47 17.37 11.96 2.53
C TRP A 47 16.39 13.09 2.25
N GLY A 48 15.16 12.98 2.73
CA GLY A 48 14.17 14.04 2.59
C GLY A 48 14.54 15.28 3.42
N ASP A 49 14.94 15.05 4.67
CA ASP A 49 15.40 16.07 5.61
C ASP A 49 16.65 16.81 5.13
N SER A 50 17.59 16.11 4.48
CA SER A 50 18.80 16.73 3.93
C SER A 50 18.53 17.64 2.74
N ILE A 51 17.44 17.43 2.00
CA ILE A 51 17.01 18.30 0.88
C ILE A 51 16.24 19.50 1.44
N ILE A 52 15.29 19.26 2.36
CA ILE A 52 14.47 20.30 2.97
C ILE A 52 14.36 20.02 4.47
N ALA A 53 14.98 20.87 5.29
CA ALA A 53 14.96 20.75 6.75
C ALA A 53 13.63 21.23 7.35
N ASN A 54 12.52 20.54 7.03
CA ASN A 54 11.19 20.78 7.60
C ASN A 54 10.34 19.49 7.61
N LEU A 55 9.12 19.57 8.17
CA LEU A 55 8.17 18.45 8.23
C LEU A 55 7.85 17.86 6.85
N PHE A 56 7.86 18.69 5.82
CA PHE A 56 7.62 18.25 4.45
C PHE A 56 8.79 17.44 3.88
N GLY A 57 10.02 17.86 4.12
CA GLY A 57 11.21 17.13 3.69
C GLY A 57 11.22 15.70 4.21
N LEU A 58 10.97 15.51 5.52
CA LEU A 58 10.87 14.18 6.15
C LEU A 58 9.93 13.22 5.44
N ARG A 59 8.85 13.73 4.83
CA ARG A 59 7.78 12.95 4.22
C ARG A 59 7.79 13.00 2.69
N MET A 60 8.72 13.74 2.07
CA MET A 60 8.73 14.02 0.63
C MET A 60 8.65 12.76 -0.23
N PHE A 61 9.49 11.75 0.06
CA PHE A 61 9.52 10.51 -0.71
C PHE A 61 8.22 9.71 -0.59
N PHE A 62 7.58 9.72 0.58
CA PHE A 62 6.32 9.01 0.83
C PHE A 62 5.17 9.64 0.06
N VAL A 63 5.15 10.97 -0.03
CA VAL A 63 4.21 11.72 -0.89
C VAL A 63 4.39 11.31 -2.36
N VAL A 64 5.65 11.25 -2.83
CA VAL A 64 5.96 10.83 -4.20
C VAL A 64 5.49 9.40 -4.47
N PHE A 65 5.78 8.45 -3.57
CA PHE A 65 5.30 7.07 -3.69
C PHE A 65 3.77 6.97 -3.65
N GLY A 66 3.10 7.82 -2.87
CA GLY A 66 1.65 7.94 -2.85
C GLY A 66 1.06 8.35 -4.20
N PHE A 67 1.62 9.40 -4.82
CA PHE A 67 1.19 9.82 -6.17
C PHE A 67 1.49 8.79 -7.25
N ILE A 68 2.65 8.11 -7.18
CA ILE A 68 2.98 7.01 -8.08
C ILE A 68 1.95 5.88 -7.94
N SER A 69 1.53 5.56 -6.70
CA SER A 69 0.50 4.55 -6.44
C SER A 69 -0.83 4.91 -7.10
N ILE A 70 -1.26 6.17 -7.01
CA ILE A 70 -2.48 6.65 -7.67
C ILE A 70 -2.36 6.53 -9.19
N LEU A 71 -1.20 6.88 -9.76
CA LEU A 71 -0.95 6.77 -11.20
C LEU A 71 -1.02 5.31 -11.68
N PHE A 72 -0.37 4.38 -10.97
CA PHE A 72 -0.44 2.97 -11.30
C PHE A 72 -1.85 2.40 -11.10
N PHE A 73 -2.56 2.80 -10.05
CA PHE A 73 -3.94 2.38 -9.84
C PHE A 73 -4.88 2.88 -10.94
N TYR A 74 -4.69 4.11 -11.44
CA TYR A 74 -5.43 4.61 -12.59
C TYR A 74 -5.17 3.80 -13.86
N GLU A 75 -3.89 3.49 -14.15
CA GLU A 75 -3.54 2.66 -15.31
C GLU A 75 -4.12 1.25 -15.19
N PHE A 76 -4.10 0.68 -13.99
CA PHE A 76 -4.72 -0.61 -13.67
C PHE A 76 -6.23 -0.55 -13.91
N SER A 77 -6.91 0.42 -13.29
CA SER A 77 -8.36 0.60 -13.43
C SER A 77 -8.79 0.80 -14.89
N ARG A 78 -8.01 1.51 -15.69
CA ARG A 78 -8.31 1.76 -17.12
C ARG A 78 -8.34 0.48 -17.95
N ARG A 79 -7.65 -0.58 -17.53
CA ARG A 79 -7.60 -1.85 -18.25
C ARG A 79 -8.80 -2.73 -17.94
N TYR A 80 -9.33 -2.65 -16.73
CA TYR A 80 -10.50 -3.42 -16.31
C TYR A 80 -11.82 -2.78 -16.74
N PHE A 81 -11.91 -1.45 -16.71
CA PHE A 81 -13.15 -0.77 -17.06
C PHE A 81 -13.22 -0.39 -18.55
N PRO A 82 -14.30 -0.73 -19.27
CA PRO A 82 -14.45 -0.36 -20.68
C PRO A 82 -14.62 1.15 -20.86
N LYS A 83 -15.24 1.84 -19.89
CA LYS A 83 -15.42 3.29 -19.90
C LYS A 83 -14.36 3.97 -19.05
N ARG A 84 -13.69 4.97 -19.62
CA ARG A 84 -12.72 5.81 -18.87
C ARG A 84 -13.34 6.53 -17.68
N GLU A 85 -14.63 6.83 -17.76
CA GLU A 85 -15.38 7.49 -16.70
C GLU A 85 -15.48 6.66 -15.42
N ASP A 86 -15.52 5.34 -15.56
CA ASP A 86 -15.58 4.38 -14.45
C ASP A 86 -14.19 4.20 -13.85
N ALA A 87 -13.14 4.17 -14.68
CA ALA A 87 -11.75 4.18 -14.20
C ALA A 87 -11.41 5.45 -13.41
N TYR A 88 -11.90 6.62 -13.85
CA TYR A 88 -11.77 7.86 -13.09
C TYR A 88 -12.47 7.79 -11.73
N LEU A 89 -13.69 7.24 -11.70
CA LEU A 89 -14.45 7.10 -10.46
C LEU A 89 -13.76 6.11 -9.50
N ALA A 90 -13.31 4.96 -9.99
CA ALA A 90 -12.58 3.97 -9.19
C ALA A 90 -11.30 4.56 -8.61
N THR A 91 -10.52 5.28 -9.42
CA THR A 91 -9.30 5.96 -8.95
C THR A 91 -9.63 7.04 -7.92
N PHE A 92 -10.72 7.76 -8.10
CA PHE A 92 -11.18 8.75 -7.12
C PHE A 92 -11.55 8.11 -5.78
N ILE A 93 -12.31 7.00 -5.80
CA ILE A 93 -12.63 6.25 -4.59
C ILE A 93 -11.34 5.75 -3.91
N PHE A 94 -10.39 5.25 -4.68
CA PHE A 94 -9.08 4.82 -4.18
C PHE A 94 -8.30 5.97 -3.52
N MET A 95 -8.27 7.16 -4.14
CA MET A 95 -7.65 8.36 -3.55
C MET A 95 -8.30 8.75 -2.21
N LEU A 96 -9.61 8.54 -2.05
CA LEU A 96 -10.31 8.88 -0.82
C LEU A 96 -10.13 7.87 0.31
N LEU A 97 -9.56 6.69 0.05
CA LEU A 97 -9.35 5.69 1.09
C LEU A 97 -8.47 6.28 2.20
N PRO A 98 -8.89 6.24 3.47
CA PRO A 98 -8.10 6.77 4.58
C PRO A 98 -6.68 6.20 4.61
N GLY A 99 -6.51 4.92 4.26
CA GLY A 99 -5.19 4.29 4.17
C GLY A 99 -4.28 4.91 3.11
N ILE A 100 -4.84 5.37 1.98
CA ILE A 100 -4.07 6.02 0.92
C ILE A 100 -3.72 7.45 1.30
N VAL A 101 -4.67 8.21 1.86
CA VAL A 101 -4.44 9.58 2.34
C VAL A 101 -3.38 9.59 3.44
N THR A 102 -3.57 8.78 4.48
CA THR A 102 -2.64 8.71 5.63
C THR A 102 -1.30 8.10 5.25
N GLY A 103 -1.29 7.04 4.43
CA GLY A 103 -0.07 6.42 3.95
C GLY A 103 0.76 7.34 3.05
N SER A 104 0.12 8.22 2.27
CA SER A 104 0.82 9.22 1.45
C SER A 104 1.32 10.41 2.27
N ALA A 105 0.65 10.73 3.39
CA ALA A 105 0.98 11.89 4.21
C ALA A 105 1.97 11.60 5.35
N LEU A 106 2.05 10.36 5.83
CA LEU A 106 2.94 9.96 6.93
C LEU A 106 4.04 9.01 6.44
N ALA A 107 5.19 9.01 7.11
CA ALA A 107 6.27 8.09 6.77
C ALA A 107 5.93 6.65 7.18
N ASN A 108 5.54 5.83 6.20
CA ASN A 108 5.13 4.44 6.39
C ASN A 108 5.68 3.56 5.26
N VAL A 109 6.14 2.36 5.58
CA VAL A 109 6.60 1.37 4.60
C VAL A 109 5.51 0.91 3.63
N ALA A 110 4.24 0.91 4.05
CA ALA A 110 3.12 0.46 3.23
C ALA A 110 3.00 1.26 1.92
N ILE A 111 3.23 2.58 1.95
CA ILE A 111 3.16 3.42 0.75
C ILE A 111 4.34 3.22 -0.20
N ILE A 112 5.47 2.68 0.29
CA ILE A 112 6.62 2.30 -0.53
C ILE A 112 6.34 0.96 -1.23
N VAL A 113 5.72 0.02 -0.50
CA VAL A 113 5.39 -1.33 -1.00
C VAL A 113 4.25 -1.29 -2.02
N LEU A 114 3.21 -0.49 -1.78
CA LEU A 114 2.02 -0.41 -2.63
C LEU A 114 2.29 -0.15 -4.12
N PRO A 115 3.10 0.85 -4.53
CA PRO A 115 3.36 1.09 -5.95
C PRO A 115 4.16 -0.04 -6.58
N LEU A 116 5.01 -0.77 -5.82
CA LEU A 116 5.72 -1.94 -6.33
C LEU A 116 4.77 -3.10 -6.59
N VAL A 117 3.79 -3.32 -5.71
CA VAL A 117 2.75 -4.33 -5.90
C VAL A 117 1.87 -3.98 -7.10
N LEU A 118 1.44 -2.71 -7.22
CA LEU A 118 0.66 -2.27 -8.39
C LEU A 118 1.45 -2.40 -9.69
N LEU A 119 2.74 -2.05 -9.67
CA LEU A 119 3.62 -2.21 -10.82
C LEU A 119 3.79 -3.70 -11.19
N PHE A 120 3.94 -4.59 -10.20
CA PHE A 120 4.00 -6.03 -10.43
C PHE A 120 2.78 -6.51 -11.20
N VAL A 121 1.58 -6.16 -10.72
CA VAL A 121 0.32 -6.58 -11.35
C VAL A 121 0.21 -6.01 -12.77
N LEU A 122 0.53 -4.73 -12.96
CA LEU A 122 0.52 -4.09 -14.28
C LEU A 122 1.48 -4.74 -15.29
N LEU A 123 2.66 -5.16 -14.84
CA LEU A 123 3.64 -5.82 -15.70
C LEU A 123 3.27 -7.27 -15.99
N TYR A 124 2.66 -7.96 -15.01
CA TYR A 124 2.14 -9.30 -15.20
C TYR A 124 1.07 -9.32 -16.29
N GLU A 125 0.13 -8.37 -16.25
CA GLU A 125 -0.89 -8.22 -17.30
C GLU A 125 -0.34 -7.80 -18.67
N LYS A 126 0.83 -7.18 -18.72
CA LYS A 126 1.49 -6.80 -19.99
C LYS A 126 2.37 -7.93 -20.55
N ASP A 127 2.35 -9.11 -19.96
CA ASP A 127 3.22 -10.24 -20.29
C ASP A 127 4.72 -9.91 -20.18
N HIS A 128 5.10 -8.91 -19.38
CA HIS A 128 6.50 -8.52 -19.15
C HIS A 128 7.15 -9.35 -18.03
N PHE A 129 7.15 -10.67 -18.19
CA PHE A 129 7.60 -11.64 -17.18
C PHE A 129 9.05 -11.47 -16.72
N ILE A 130 9.92 -10.89 -17.56
CA ILE A 130 11.34 -10.70 -17.25
C ILE A 130 11.52 -9.72 -16.08
N LEU A 131 10.63 -8.73 -15.94
CA LEU A 131 10.74 -7.69 -14.91
C LEU A 131 10.18 -8.13 -13.55
N LEU A 132 9.34 -9.17 -13.53
CA LEU A 132 8.64 -9.61 -12.32
C LEU A 132 9.60 -10.08 -11.20
N PRO A 133 10.63 -10.91 -11.47
CA PRO A 133 11.56 -11.35 -10.43
C PRO A 133 12.33 -10.18 -9.80
N PHE A 134 12.63 -9.12 -10.55
CA PHE A 134 13.29 -7.93 -10.01
C PHE A 134 12.41 -7.17 -9.02
N ILE A 135 11.11 -7.07 -9.28
CA ILE A 135 10.16 -6.47 -8.35
C ILE A 135 9.99 -7.35 -7.11
N MET A 136 9.90 -8.67 -7.29
CA MET A 136 9.85 -9.60 -6.17
C MET A 136 11.10 -9.51 -5.29
N LEU A 137 12.28 -9.38 -5.90
CA LEU A 137 13.54 -9.15 -5.20
C LEU A 137 13.51 -7.83 -4.42
N ALA A 138 13.02 -6.74 -5.02
CA ALA A 138 12.88 -5.47 -4.32
C ALA A 138 11.94 -5.61 -3.10
N LEU A 139 10.77 -6.22 -3.27
CA LEU A 139 9.81 -6.46 -2.19
C LEU A 139 10.39 -7.33 -1.07
N PHE A 140 11.22 -8.32 -1.42
CA PHE A 140 11.90 -9.20 -0.47
C PHE A 140 12.84 -8.44 0.48
N PHE A 141 13.51 -7.39 -0.01
CA PHE A 141 14.42 -6.59 0.82
C PHE A 141 13.74 -5.44 1.55
N ILE A 142 12.63 -4.91 1.01
CA ILE A 142 11.98 -3.71 1.54
C ILE A 142 11.21 -3.99 2.82
N HIS A 143 10.42 -5.07 2.88
CA HIS A 143 9.54 -5.29 4.03
C HIS A 143 9.20 -6.76 4.25
N GLU A 144 9.03 -7.12 5.52
CA GLU A 144 8.81 -8.51 5.88
C GLU A 144 7.40 -9.03 5.51
N ALA A 145 6.39 -8.14 5.55
CA ALA A 145 5.03 -8.49 5.16
C ALA A 145 4.89 -8.86 3.66
N SER A 146 5.93 -8.69 2.85
CA SER A 146 5.98 -9.17 1.47
C SER A 146 5.79 -10.69 1.36
N ILE A 147 6.00 -11.46 2.43
CA ILE A 147 5.68 -12.90 2.45
C ILE A 147 4.22 -13.18 2.09
N ILE A 148 3.28 -12.34 2.55
CA ILE A 148 1.85 -12.51 2.26
C ILE A 148 1.59 -12.33 0.76
N PHE A 149 2.29 -11.38 0.14
CA PHE A 149 2.23 -11.18 -1.30
C PHE A 149 2.76 -12.39 -2.07
N PHE A 150 3.89 -12.97 -1.65
CA PHE A 150 4.43 -14.18 -2.29
C PHE A 150 3.53 -15.41 -2.13
N ILE A 151 2.88 -15.57 -0.97
CA ILE A 151 1.85 -16.60 -0.76
C ILE A 151 0.70 -16.41 -1.75
N ALA A 152 0.19 -15.17 -1.88
CA ALA A 152 -0.90 -14.86 -2.80
C ALA A 152 -0.53 -15.17 -4.27
N LEU A 153 0.69 -14.81 -4.70
CA LEU A 153 1.18 -15.12 -6.04
C LEU A 153 1.35 -16.61 -6.29
N LEU A 154 1.81 -17.37 -5.29
CA LEU A 154 1.94 -18.82 -5.39
C LEU A 154 0.58 -19.48 -5.58
N LEU A 155 -0.40 -19.12 -4.74
CA LEU A 155 -1.77 -19.63 -4.86
C LEU A 155 -2.38 -19.25 -6.21
N TYR A 156 -2.23 -18.00 -6.63
CA TYR A 156 -2.71 -17.53 -7.93
C TYR A 156 -2.08 -18.31 -9.09
N GLY A 157 -0.76 -18.51 -9.07
CA GLY A 157 -0.02 -19.24 -10.09
C GLY A 157 -0.43 -20.72 -10.18
N ILE A 158 -0.68 -21.37 -9.04
CA ILE A 158 -1.16 -22.75 -8.99
C ILE A 158 -2.57 -22.86 -9.59
N ILE A 159 -3.49 -21.97 -9.19
CA ILE A 159 -4.87 -21.96 -9.67
C ILE A 159 -4.95 -21.74 -11.18
N HIS A 160 -4.16 -20.79 -11.71
CA HIS A 160 -4.16 -20.43 -13.13
C HIS A 160 -3.15 -21.25 -13.96
N LYS A 161 -2.48 -22.24 -13.36
CA LYS A 161 -1.47 -23.10 -13.98
C LYS A 161 -0.29 -22.33 -14.61
N ASP A 162 0.02 -21.15 -14.08
CA ASP A 162 1.20 -20.38 -14.47
C ASP A 162 2.45 -20.94 -13.76
N LYS A 163 3.17 -21.81 -14.48
CA LYS A 163 4.38 -22.47 -13.96
C LYS A 163 5.47 -21.48 -13.59
N LYS A 164 5.69 -20.42 -14.38
CA LYS A 164 6.78 -19.47 -14.15
C LYS A 164 6.53 -18.70 -12.87
N LEU A 165 5.33 -18.13 -12.73
CA LEU A 165 4.93 -17.40 -11.54
C LEU A 165 4.98 -18.29 -10.29
N SER A 166 4.49 -19.53 -10.38
CA SER A 166 4.51 -20.49 -9.27
C SER A 166 5.92 -20.83 -8.81
N ILE A 167 6.86 -21.04 -9.74
CA ILE A 167 8.26 -21.35 -9.42
C ILE A 167 8.94 -20.15 -8.76
N PHE A 168 8.81 -18.95 -9.33
CA PHE A 168 9.43 -17.75 -8.75
C PHE A 168 8.83 -17.43 -7.37
N SER A 169 7.51 -17.44 -7.23
CA SER A 169 6.83 -17.18 -5.95
C SER A 169 7.21 -18.20 -4.88
N ALA A 170 7.27 -19.49 -5.21
CA ALA A 170 7.76 -20.53 -4.30
C ALA A 170 9.23 -20.30 -3.90
N ALA A 171 10.11 -19.99 -4.86
CA ALA A 171 11.52 -19.75 -4.58
C ALA A 171 11.73 -18.57 -3.60
N PHE A 172 11.03 -17.47 -3.83
CA PHE A 172 11.08 -16.30 -2.93
C PHE A 172 10.48 -16.62 -1.55
N LEU A 173 9.38 -17.38 -1.50
CA LEU A 173 8.75 -17.79 -0.24
C LEU A 173 9.68 -18.70 0.57
N PHE A 174 10.30 -19.71 -0.04
CA PHE A 174 11.26 -20.57 0.64
C PHE A 174 12.51 -19.80 1.09
N ALA A 175 13.03 -18.90 0.26
CA ALA A 175 14.13 -18.02 0.66
C ALA A 175 13.75 -17.16 1.87
N PHE A 176 12.50 -16.68 1.92
CA PHE A 176 12.00 -15.85 3.00
C PHE A 176 11.90 -16.61 4.32
N ILE A 177 11.40 -17.85 4.28
CA ILE A 177 11.34 -18.74 5.43
C ILE A 177 12.76 -19.12 5.90
N TYR A 178 13.65 -19.49 4.98
CA TYR A 178 15.00 -19.94 5.31
C TYR A 178 15.87 -18.84 5.92
N LEU A 179 15.75 -17.61 5.43
CA LEU A 179 16.52 -16.46 5.91
C LEU A 179 15.93 -15.86 7.22
N THR A 180 14.96 -16.53 7.85
CA THR A 180 14.32 -16.12 9.10
C THR A 180 13.84 -14.67 9.08
N LYS A 181 13.41 -14.19 7.91
CA LYS A 181 12.72 -12.90 7.77
C LYS A 181 11.22 -13.01 8.05
N GLY A 182 10.72 -14.20 8.37
CA GLY A 182 9.29 -14.50 8.41
C GLY A 182 8.81 -15.13 9.71
N ILE A 183 8.01 -14.35 10.42
CA ILE A 183 6.99 -14.70 11.41
C ILE A 183 7.53 -15.53 12.58
N GLU A 184 7.79 -14.86 13.71
CA GLU A 184 7.84 -15.54 15.01
C GLU A 184 6.46 -16.16 15.28
N ILE A 185 6.29 -17.44 14.91
CA ILE A 185 5.11 -18.22 15.23
C ILE A 185 5.22 -18.61 16.70
N GLY A 186 4.86 -17.69 17.58
CA GLY A 186 4.92 -17.84 19.03
C GLY A 186 4.09 -16.78 19.74
N GLY A 187 3.61 -17.10 20.95
CA GLY A 187 2.78 -16.19 21.75
C GLY A 187 1.56 -16.88 22.37
N ARG A 188 0.91 -16.19 23.30
CA ARG A 188 -0.40 -16.61 23.82
C ARG A 188 -1.49 -16.08 22.89
N PRO A 189 -2.53 -16.86 22.57
CA PRO A 189 -3.63 -16.38 21.75
C PRO A 189 -4.29 -15.16 22.41
N SER A 190 -4.13 -14.00 21.78
CA SER A 190 -4.77 -12.75 22.17
C SER A 190 -5.84 -12.38 21.15
N GLY A 191 -6.98 -11.88 21.64
CA GLY A 191 -8.15 -11.57 20.83
C GLY A 191 -8.02 -10.31 19.97
N HIS A 192 -7.04 -10.24 19.06
CA HIS A 192 -6.85 -9.09 18.16
C HIS A 192 -7.73 -9.13 16.91
N PHE A 193 -8.52 -10.20 16.70
CA PHE A 193 -9.30 -10.35 15.46
C PHE A 193 -10.26 -9.18 15.23
N VAL A 194 -11.04 -8.81 16.25
CA VAL A 194 -12.04 -7.73 16.13
C VAL A 194 -11.36 -6.37 15.91
N GLU A 195 -10.23 -6.13 16.59
CA GLU A 195 -9.44 -4.91 16.46
C GLU A 195 -8.85 -4.77 15.06
N ILE A 196 -8.19 -5.83 14.56
CA ILE A 196 -7.59 -5.87 13.23
C ILE A 196 -8.66 -5.78 12.13
N PHE A 197 -9.76 -6.51 12.27
CA PHE A 197 -10.88 -6.46 11.33
C PHE A 197 -11.50 -5.07 11.29
N GLY A 198 -11.75 -4.47 12.46
CA GLY A 198 -12.28 -3.11 12.57
C GLY A 198 -11.35 -2.08 11.94
N LEU A 199 -10.04 -2.17 12.21
CA LEU A 199 -9.03 -1.30 11.62
C LEU A 199 -9.05 -1.41 10.09
N TYR A 200 -8.97 -2.62 9.53
CA TYR A 200 -8.96 -2.79 8.08
C TYR A 200 -10.27 -2.36 7.41
N ALA A 201 -11.41 -2.66 8.03
CA ALA A 201 -12.70 -2.21 7.53
C ALA A 201 -12.79 -0.68 7.54
N ALA A 202 -12.33 0.01 8.59
CA ALA A 202 -12.30 1.47 8.66
C ALA A 202 -11.33 2.08 7.63
N VAL A 203 -10.18 1.46 7.40
CA VAL A 203 -9.12 1.97 6.52
C VAL A 203 -9.44 1.77 5.03
N PHE A 204 -10.03 0.63 4.66
CA PHE A 204 -10.24 0.24 3.26
C PHE A 204 -11.69 0.30 2.81
N SER A 205 -12.66 0.33 3.72
CA SER A 205 -14.06 0.44 3.36
C SER A 205 -14.89 1.16 4.44
N PRO A 206 -14.65 2.47 4.66
CA PRO A 206 -15.31 3.23 5.71
C PRO A 206 -16.85 3.11 5.68
N LEU A 207 -17.45 3.09 4.49
CA LEU A 207 -18.89 2.94 4.33
C LEU A 207 -19.40 1.55 4.76
N VAL A 208 -18.66 0.49 4.42
CA VAL A 208 -18.99 -0.87 4.87
C VAL A 208 -18.75 -1.01 6.37
N PHE A 209 -17.72 -0.35 6.91
CA PHE A 209 -17.48 -0.27 8.34
C PHE A 209 -18.67 0.37 9.06
N PHE A 210 -19.13 1.56 8.66
CA PHE A 210 -20.30 2.20 9.27
C PHE A 210 -21.56 1.34 9.14
N TYR A 211 -21.79 0.73 7.97
CA TYR A 211 -22.93 -0.16 7.76
C TYR A 211 -22.89 -1.40 8.67
N PHE A 212 -21.73 -2.02 8.82
CA PHE A 212 -21.55 -3.20 9.68
C PHE A 212 -21.83 -2.89 11.15
N PHE A 213 -21.31 -1.78 11.67
CA PHE A 213 -21.61 -1.37 13.05
C PHE A 213 -23.08 -0.98 13.22
N TYR A 214 -23.68 -0.31 12.24
CA TYR A 214 -25.11 0.00 12.25
C TYR A 214 -25.98 -1.27 12.29
N THR A 215 -25.68 -2.28 11.46
CA THR A 215 -26.45 -3.53 11.44
C THR A 215 -26.25 -4.34 12.70
N MET A 216 -25.02 -4.44 13.23
CA MET A 216 -24.78 -5.08 14.53
C MET A 216 -25.58 -4.39 15.63
N TYR A 217 -25.50 -3.07 15.74
CA TYR A 217 -26.24 -2.31 16.75
C TYR A 217 -27.75 -2.52 16.64
N ARG A 218 -28.30 -2.57 15.41
CA ARG A 218 -29.73 -2.80 15.17
C ARG A 218 -30.20 -4.23 15.50
N ILE A 219 -29.32 -5.24 15.40
CA ILE A 219 -29.66 -6.63 15.72
C ILE A 219 -29.58 -6.90 17.23
N PHE A 220 -28.74 -6.16 17.96
CA PHE A 220 -28.57 -6.28 19.41
C PHE A 220 -29.53 -5.39 20.23
N LEU A 221 -30.43 -4.63 19.57
CA LEU A 221 -31.50 -3.82 20.16
C LEU A 221 -32.86 -4.48 19.90
#